data_AF-A0A6B3IDD4-F1
#
_entry.id   AF-A0A6B3IDD4-F1
#
_cell.length_a   1.000
_cell.length_b   1.000
_cell.length_c   1.000
_cell.angle_alpha   90.00
_cell.angle_beta   90.00
_cell.angle_gamma   90.00
#
_symmetry.space_group_name_H-M   'P 1'
#
loop_
_entity.id
_entity.type
_entity.pdbx_description
1 polymer ?
#
loop_
_entity_poly.entity_id
_entity_poly.type
_entity_poly.pdbx_seq_one_letter_code
_entity_poly.pdbx_strand_id
1 'polypeptide(L)'
;GKGKVVSRNSVPLLPIDNNITSTGAIKVMDGYRDKNGVKTQLGFKAFFVPTFAGHGKGQMFSQFPGAQFPVLALSAYSGSLGVDSGLPQNVYQLDT
;
A
#
# COMPACT_ATOMS: atom_id res chain seq x y z
N GLY A 1 13.70 20.18 4.40
CA GLY A 1 12.35 20.14 3.81
C GLY A 1 11.32 20.35 4.90
N LYS A 2 10.30 21.18 4.68
CA LYS A 2 9.12 21.25 5.55
C LYS A 2 8.27 20.03 5.20
N GLY A 3 8.09 19.07 6.10
CA GLY A 3 7.41 17.78 5.87
C GLY A 3 5.97 17.91 5.39
N LYS A 4 5.77 18.29 4.12
CA LYS A 4 4.47 18.50 3.50
C LYS A 4 3.83 17.15 3.21
N VAL A 5 2.62 16.95 3.72
CA VAL A 5 1.79 15.80 3.38
C VAL A 5 1.38 15.90 1.91
N VAL A 6 1.71 14.88 1.12
CA VAL A 6 1.40 14.81 -0.32
C VAL A 6 0.18 13.94 -0.62
N SER A 7 -0.21 13.06 0.30
CA SER A 7 -1.40 12.23 0.21
C SER A 7 -1.98 11.95 1.59
N ARG A 8 -3.30 12.07 1.73
CA ARG A 8 -4.07 11.72 2.94
C ARG A 8 -5.46 11.26 2.51
N ASN A 9 -5.55 10.00 2.12
CA ASN A 9 -6.78 9.38 1.66
C ASN A 9 -7.01 8.06 2.40
N SER A 10 -8.27 7.67 2.55
CA SER A 10 -8.62 6.30 2.94
C SER A 10 -8.26 5.35 1.82
N VAL A 11 -7.60 4.24 2.13
CA VAL A 11 -7.22 3.21 1.16
C VAL A 11 -7.97 1.92 1.49
N PRO A 12 -8.88 1.45 0.62
CA PRO A 12 -9.52 0.17 0.82
C PRO A 12 -8.53 -0.97 0.57
N LEU A 13 -8.55 -1.98 1.45
CA LEU A 13 -7.83 -3.23 1.28
C LEU A 13 -8.84 -4.38 1.17
N LEU A 14 -8.56 -5.37 0.33
CA LEU A 14 -9.40 -6.54 0.10
C LEU A 14 -8.96 -7.71 0.97
N PRO A 15 -9.86 -8.29 1.79
CA PRO A 15 -9.62 -9.56 2.46
C PRO A 15 -9.36 -10.68 1.45
N ILE A 16 -8.34 -11.50 1.71
CA ILE A 16 -7.99 -12.68 0.91
C ILE A 16 -8.19 -14.00 1.67
N ASP A 17 -8.58 -13.92 2.94
CA ASP A 17 -8.91 -15.05 3.81
C ASP A 17 -10.01 -14.69 4.83
N ASN A 18 -10.41 -15.68 5.66
CA ASN A 18 -11.43 -15.51 6.70
C ASN A 18 -10.91 -14.75 7.94
N ASN A 19 -9.61 -14.59 8.11
CA ASN A 19 -8.99 -13.85 9.22
C ASN A 19 -8.68 -12.40 8.85
N ILE A 20 -9.23 -11.90 7.74
CA ILE A 20 -9.13 -10.51 7.28
C ILE A 20 -7.67 -10.12 6.97
N THR A 21 -6.83 -11.09 6.61
CA THR A 21 -5.58 -10.76 5.90
C THR A 21 -5.96 -10.04 4.62
N SER A 22 -5.46 -8.82 4.45
CA SER A 22 -5.97 -7.93 3.40
C SER A 22 -4.85 -7.38 2.51
N THR A 23 -5.12 -7.24 1.22
CA THR A 23 -4.17 -6.73 0.23
C THR A 23 -4.72 -5.54 -0.53
N GLY A 24 -3.85 -4.67 -1.03
CA GLY A 24 -4.27 -3.55 -1.85
C GLY A 24 -3.12 -2.71 -2.37
N ALA A 25 -3.44 -1.56 -2.95
CA ALA A 25 -2.46 -0.64 -3.51
C ALA A 25 -2.70 0.79 -3.02
N ILE A 26 -1.63 1.44 -2.57
CA ILE A 26 -1.61 2.87 -2.27
C ILE A 26 -0.96 3.56 -3.47
N LYS A 27 -1.67 4.50 -4.09
CA LYS A 27 -1.17 5.28 -5.23
C LYS A 27 -1.09 6.76 -4.84
N VAL A 28 0.11 7.34 -4.95
CA VAL A 28 0.38 8.77 -4.76
C VAL A 28 0.73 9.34 -6.12
N MET A 29 -0.26 9.98 -6.74
CA MET A 29 -0.20 10.41 -8.14
C MET A 29 0.40 11.82 -8.30
N ASP A 30 0.27 12.65 -7.26
CA ASP A 30 0.66 14.06 -7.28
C ASP A 30 1.39 14.47 -6.00
N GLY A 31 2.01 15.66 -6.05
CA GLY A 31 2.60 16.33 -4.88
C GLY A 31 4.01 15.86 -4.50
N TYR A 32 4.45 14.68 -4.95
CA TYR A 32 5.81 14.21 -4.76
C TYR A 32 6.74 14.64 -5.91
N ARG A 33 7.97 15.01 -5.54
CA ARG A 33 9.08 15.27 -6.47
C ARG A 33 10.31 14.53 -5.98
N ASP A 34 11.09 13.97 -6.90
CA ASP A 34 12.33 13.28 -6.57
C ASP A 34 13.45 14.26 -6.15
N LYS A 35 14.65 13.72 -5.88
CA LYS A 35 15.83 14.51 -5.48
C LYS A 35 16.27 15.55 -6.52
N ASN A 36 15.88 15.38 -7.78
CA ASN A 36 16.19 16.29 -8.89
C ASN A 36 15.03 17.28 -9.17
N GLY A 37 13.95 17.22 -8.39
CA GLY A 37 12.77 18.07 -8.56
C GLY A 37 11.80 17.58 -9.64
N VAL A 38 11.98 16.38 -10.19
CA VAL A 38 11.10 15.81 -11.22
C VAL A 38 9.81 15.30 -10.58
N LYS A 39 8.65 15.53 -11.22
CA LYS A 39 7.38 14.95 -10.77
C LYS A 39 7.47 13.43 -10.89
N THR A 40 7.23 12.71 -9.79
CA THR A 40 7.31 11.25 -9.75
C THR A 40 6.11 10.72 -8.98
N GLN A 41 5.55 9.61 -9.45
CA GLN A 41 4.45 8.94 -8.75
C GLN A 41 5.03 7.85 -7.84
N LEU A 42 4.36 7.62 -6.72
CA LEU A 42 4.74 6.57 -5.77
C LEU A 42 3.61 5.56 -5.64
N GLY A 43 3.94 4.29 -5.80
CA GLY A 43 3.03 3.17 -5.59
C GLY A 43 3.51 2.32 -4.41
N PHE A 44 2.58 1.80 -3.61
CA PHE A 44 2.89 0.82 -2.59
C PHE A 44 1.92 -0.35 -2.68
N LYS A 45 2.44 -1.57 -2.85
CA LYS A 45 1.65 -2.78 -2.61
C LYS A 45 1.56 -2.96 -1.10
N ALA A 46 0.34 -3.07 -0.59
CA ALA A 46 0.05 -3.19 0.82
C ALA A 46 -0.41 -4.61 1.14
N PHE A 47 0.15 -5.17 2.20
CA PHE A 47 -0.26 -6.44 2.78
C PHE A 47 -0.47 -6.23 4.28
N PHE A 48 -1.72 -6.24 4.70
CA PHE A 48 -2.16 -5.92 6.05
C PHE A 48 -2.56 -7.19 6.81
N VAL A 49 -1.99 -7.33 8.01
CA VAL A 49 -2.21 -8.47 8.91
C VAL A 49 -2.76 -7.92 10.23
N PRO A 50 -4.08 -8.02 10.49
CA PRO A 50 -4.68 -7.54 11.72
C PRO A 50 -4.10 -8.18 12.99
N THR A 51 -3.88 -9.50 12.97
CA THR A 51 -3.26 -10.24 14.08
C THR A 51 -2.02 -11.00 13.65
N PHE A 52 -0.85 -10.41 13.84
CA PHE A 52 0.43 -11.03 13.47
C PHE A 52 0.93 -12.00 14.56
N ALA A 53 1.32 -13.21 14.17
CA ALA A 53 1.84 -14.23 15.10
C ALA A 53 3.19 -13.86 15.75
N GLY A 54 3.92 -12.91 15.15
CA GLY A 54 5.26 -12.50 15.57
C GLY A 54 6.36 -13.10 14.71
N HIS A 55 7.56 -12.51 14.80
CA HIS A 55 8.71 -12.93 14.02
C HIS A 55 9.12 -14.36 14.37
N GLY A 56 9.29 -15.22 13.35
CA GLY A 56 9.65 -16.64 13.53
C GLY A 56 8.54 -17.52 14.12
N LYS A 57 7.30 -17.02 14.22
CA LYS A 57 6.17 -17.70 14.86
C LYS A 57 5.05 -18.11 13.91
N GLY A 58 5.20 -17.90 12.60
CA GLY A 58 4.18 -18.29 11.64
C GLY A 58 4.35 -17.63 10.28
N GLN A 59 3.30 -17.76 9.45
CA GLN A 59 3.22 -17.08 8.16
C GLN A 59 2.81 -15.62 8.34
N MET A 60 3.06 -14.81 7.31
CA MET A 60 2.50 -13.46 7.20
C MET A 60 1.01 -13.54 6.84
N PHE A 61 0.21 -14.13 7.72
CA PHE A 61 -1.24 -14.26 7.62
C PHE A 61 -1.85 -14.07 9.01
N SER A 62 -3.01 -13.43 9.05
CA SER A 62 -3.70 -13.08 10.27
C SER A 62 -4.16 -14.32 11.02
N GLN A 63 -3.93 -14.36 12.33
CA GLN A 63 -4.39 -15.45 13.19
C GLN A 63 -5.82 -15.25 13.70
N PHE A 64 -6.30 -14.00 13.69
CA PHE A 64 -7.61 -13.59 14.19
C PHE A 64 -8.08 -12.33 13.44
N PRO A 65 -9.36 -12.20 13.08
CA PRO A 65 -9.87 -11.06 12.30
C PRO A 65 -9.78 -9.68 12.98
N GLY A 66 -9.69 -9.63 14.31
CA GLY A 66 -9.49 -8.38 15.05
C GLY A 66 -8.07 -7.83 14.93
N ALA A 67 -7.90 -6.53 15.24
CA ALA A 67 -6.57 -5.91 15.29
C ALA A 67 -5.88 -6.22 16.63
N GLN A 68 -4.97 -7.20 16.64
CA GLN A 68 -4.14 -7.56 17.79
C GLN A 68 -2.69 -7.73 17.35
N PHE A 69 -1.85 -6.74 17.63
CA PHE A 69 -0.51 -6.65 17.03
C PHE A 69 -0.56 -6.55 15.48
N PRO A 70 -1.21 -5.50 14.95
CA PRO A 70 -1.35 -5.32 13.51
C PRO A 70 -0.02 -4.97 12.84
N VAL A 71 0.21 -5.57 11.68
CA VAL A 71 1.40 -5.31 10.85
C VAL A 71 0.96 -4.94 9.43
N LEU A 72 1.67 -3.98 8.84
CA LEU A 72 1.52 -3.59 7.45
C LEU A 72 2.86 -3.75 6.74
N ALA A 73 2.93 -4.69 5.79
CA ALA A 73 4.05 -4.81 4.89
C ALA A 73 3.80 -3.98 3.63
N LEU A 74 4.79 -3.17 3.24
CA LEU A 74 4.73 -2.29 2.08
C LEU A 74 5.88 -2.58 1.13
N SER A 75 5.56 -2.86 -0.13
CA SER A 75 6.54 -2.89 -1.22
C SER A 75 6.41 -1.62 -2.05
N ALA A 76 7.43 -0.77 -2.01
CA ALA A 76 7.43 0.53 -2.65
C ALA A 76 7.85 0.47 -4.13
N TYR A 77 7.24 1.34 -4.93
CA TYR A 77 7.57 1.60 -6.32
C TYR A 77 7.60 3.12 -6.55
N SER A 78 8.54 3.59 -7.37
CA SER A 78 8.63 4.98 -7.80
C SER A 78 8.80 5.06 -9.31
N GLY A 79 7.95 5.81 -9.99
CA GLY A 79 7.96 5.89 -11.45
C GLY A 79 6.66 6.43 -12.01
N SER A 80 6.29 5.98 -13.21
CA SER A 80 4.95 6.15 -13.76
C SER A 80 4.08 4.98 -13.30
N LEU A 81 2.92 5.26 -12.74
CA LEU A 81 1.90 4.27 -12.37
C LEU A 81 0.86 4.06 -13.48
N GLY A 82 1.06 4.66 -14.66
CA GLY A 82 0.12 4.59 -15.78
C GLY A 82 -1.23 5.30 -15.56
N VAL A 83 -1.45 5.93 -14.41
CA VAL A 83 -2.72 6.60 -14.04
C VAL A 83 -3.04 7.80 -14.93
N ASP A 84 -2.03 8.47 -15.49
CA ASP A 84 -2.19 9.63 -16.36
C ASP A 84 -2.49 9.23 -17.82
N SER A 85 -2.55 7.93 -18.14
CA SER A 85 -2.74 7.44 -19.52
C SER A 85 -4.19 7.46 -20.00
N GLY A 86 -5.16 7.72 -19.12
CA GLY A 86 -6.59 7.61 -19.42
C GLY A 86 -7.13 6.17 -19.49
N LEU A 87 -6.27 5.16 -19.29
CA LEU A 87 -6.69 3.76 -19.21
C LEU A 87 -7.25 3.42 -17.83
N PRO A 88 -8.35 2.66 -17.73
CA PRO A 88 -8.83 2.13 -16.46
C PRO A 88 -7.75 1.30 -15.75
N GLN A 89 -7.60 1.53 -14.45
CA GLN A 89 -6.56 0.90 -13.62
C GLN A 89 -7.19 0.25 -12.38
N ASN A 90 -6.70 -0.94 -12.01
CA ASN A 90 -7.18 -1.63 -10.82
C ASN A 90 -6.77 -0.85 -9.55
N VAL A 91 -7.72 -0.54 -8.68
CA VAL A 91 -7.46 0.19 -7.42
C VAL A 91 -6.72 -0.66 -6.38
N TYR A 92 -6.74 -1.99 -6.52
CA TYR A 92 -6.12 -2.93 -5.59
C TYR A 92 -4.74 -3.43 -6.04
N GLN A 93 -4.32 -3.09 -7.26
CA GLN A 93 -3.06 -3.55 -7.83
C GLN A 93 -2.25 -2.37 -8.37
N LEU A 94 -0.93 -2.53 -8.31
CA LEU A 94 0.00 -1.70 -9.07
C LEU A 94 0.28 -2.43 -10.39
N ASP A 95 -0.10 -1.80 -11.49
CA ASP A 95 0.33 -2.15 -12.85
C ASP A 95 1.59 -1.32 -13.11
N THR A 96 2.76 -1.97 -13.03
CA THR A 96 4.09 -1.32 -12.99
C THR A 96 5.05 -2.03 -13.89
#